data_AF-A0A1Q7P2U9-F1
#
_entry.id   AF-A0A1Q7P2U9-F1
#
_cell.length_a   1.000
_cell.length_b   1.000
_cell.length_c   1.000
_cell.angle_alpha   90.00
_cell.angle_beta   90.00
_cell.angle_gamma   90.00
#
_symmetry.space_group_name_H-M   'P 1'
#
loop_
_entity.id
_entity.type
_entity.pdbx_description
1 polymer ?
#
loop_
_entity_poly.entity_id
_entity_poly.type
_entity_poly.pdbx_seq_one_letter_code
_entity_poly.pdbx_strand_id
1 'polypeptide(L)'
;MTDLEFVAMQNSTSVRSPGLPLAARLVRPAFAALSVLAPGLAASVAERVFLTAPRHPAPEHETAALAGARRTIVQVGGSPVSVWTWGHGPVVLLVHGWGGRGAQLARFVEPLVASGCSVVTFDAPGHGASPEPRSSIVAFLTAIQAIDRTLGPVRGVVAHSIGTVAAARALSEGLGADAAVFIAPPADLVLQAHTILEALGFRRRARELMQERIERRLGLAWSALDVRGYAPAMRTPLLVVHDRDDAE
;
A
#
# COMPACT_ATOMS: atom_id res chain seq x y z
N MET A 1 -42.78 4.12 17.46
CA MET A 1 -41.42 3.88 16.96
C MET A 1 -41.10 2.43 17.29
N THR A 2 -41.26 1.55 16.31
CA THR A 2 -41.17 0.10 16.52
C THR A 2 -39.75 -0.38 16.34
N ASP A 3 -39.36 -1.46 17.04
CA ASP A 3 -38.00 -2.05 16.97
C ASP A 3 -37.57 -2.41 15.54
N LEU A 4 -38.52 -2.65 14.63
CA LEU A 4 -38.26 -2.87 13.20
C LEU A 4 -37.78 -1.60 12.45
N GLU A 5 -38.19 -0.40 12.87
CA GLU A 5 -37.70 0.87 12.31
C GLU A 5 -36.28 1.19 12.81
N PHE A 6 -35.96 0.79 14.05
CA PHE A 6 -34.61 0.93 14.62
C PHE A 6 -33.59 -0.02 13.95
N VAL A 7 -34.01 -1.26 13.66
CA VAL A 7 -33.19 -2.25 12.92
C VAL A 7 -33.02 -1.87 11.44
N ALA A 8 -34.01 -1.25 10.80
CA ALA A 8 -33.89 -0.75 9.43
C ALA A 8 -32.89 0.42 9.30
N MET A 9 -32.74 1.24 10.34
CA MET A 9 -31.73 2.30 10.38
C MET A 9 -30.29 1.79 10.57
N GLN A 10 -30.10 0.61 11.19
CA GLN A 10 -28.77 0.04 11.44
C GLN A 10 -28.21 -0.85 10.32
N ASN A 11 -29.03 -1.24 9.33
CA ASN A 11 -28.64 -2.19 8.27
C ASN A 11 -28.40 -1.57 6.89
N SER A 12 -28.29 -0.24 6.78
CA SER A 12 -27.98 0.41 5.50
C SER A 12 -26.50 0.80 5.39
N THR A 13 -25.61 -0.15 5.59
CA THR A 13 -24.20 -0.10 5.14
C THR A 13 -24.02 -1.00 3.92
N SER A 14 -24.92 -0.89 2.94
CA SER A 14 -24.59 -1.35 1.59
C SER A 14 -23.52 -0.41 1.03
N VAL A 15 -22.24 -0.70 1.30
CA VAL A 15 -21.13 -0.11 0.57
C VAL A 15 -21.24 -0.63 -0.85
N ARG A 16 -21.99 0.10 -1.69
CA ARG A 16 -21.92 -0.09 -3.13
C ARG A 16 -20.46 0.09 -3.51
N SER A 17 -19.82 -0.94 -4.06
CA SER A 17 -18.54 -0.79 -4.75
C SER A 17 -18.69 0.41 -5.68
N PRO A 18 -17.99 1.53 -5.43
CA PRO A 18 -18.24 2.74 -6.19
C PRO A 18 -17.92 2.42 -7.65
N GLY A 19 -18.94 2.52 -8.52
CA GLY A 19 -18.73 2.34 -9.95
C GLY A 19 -17.58 3.24 -10.42
N LEU A 20 -16.85 2.81 -11.44
CA LEU A 20 -15.70 3.54 -11.99
C LEU A 20 -15.97 5.06 -12.04
N PRO A 21 -15.07 5.90 -11.51
CA PRO A 21 -15.22 7.35 -11.54
C PRO A 21 -15.57 7.83 -12.95
N LEU A 22 -16.37 8.90 -13.09
CA LEU A 22 -16.78 9.43 -14.41
C LEU A 22 -15.58 9.64 -15.35
N ALA A 23 -14.45 10.11 -14.81
CA ALA A 23 -13.20 10.24 -15.54
C ALA A 23 -12.70 8.90 -16.14
N ALA A 24 -12.78 7.80 -15.38
CA ALA A 24 -12.41 6.47 -15.84
C ALA A 24 -13.31 5.98 -16.99
N ARG A 25 -14.61 6.32 -16.96
CA ARG A 25 -15.55 5.99 -18.06
C ARG A 25 -15.24 6.74 -19.34
N LEU A 26 -14.76 7.98 -19.24
CA LEU A 26 -14.39 8.82 -20.39
C LEU A 26 -13.08 8.40 -21.06
N VAL A 27 -12.09 7.93 -20.29
CA VAL A 27 -10.79 7.48 -20.84
C VAL A 27 -10.83 6.06 -21.42
N ARG A 28 -11.79 5.24 -20.98
CA ARG A 28 -11.93 3.83 -21.38
C ARG A 28 -11.90 3.57 -22.89
N PRO A 29 -12.70 4.25 -23.75
CA PRO A 29 -12.64 4.01 -25.19
C PRO A 29 -11.29 4.41 -25.81
N ALA A 30 -10.67 5.46 -25.30
CA ALA A 30 -9.36 5.92 -25.78
C ALA A 30 -8.26 4.90 -25.46
N PHE A 31 -8.21 4.39 -24.22
CA PHE A 31 -7.25 3.34 -23.85
C PHE A 31 -7.52 2.02 -24.57
N ALA A 32 -8.78 1.69 -24.84
CA ALA A 32 -9.14 0.52 -25.63
C ALA A 32 -8.65 0.63 -27.08
N ALA A 33 -8.88 1.78 -27.73
CA ALA A 33 -8.39 2.05 -29.08
C ALA A 33 -6.85 2.04 -29.14
N LEU A 34 -6.19 2.70 -28.19
CA LEU A 34 -4.74 2.73 -28.09
C LEU A 34 -4.15 1.33 -27.90
N SER A 35 -4.81 0.48 -27.11
CA SER A 35 -4.38 -0.91 -26.89
C SER A 35 -4.42 -1.76 -28.16
N VAL A 36 -5.30 -1.44 -29.12
CA VAL A 36 -5.40 -2.15 -30.40
C VAL A 36 -4.40 -1.58 -31.41
N LEU A 37 -4.36 -0.25 -31.53
CA LEU A 37 -3.58 0.44 -32.55
C LEU A 37 -2.07 0.46 -32.23
N ALA A 38 -1.71 0.58 -30.95
CA ALA A 38 -0.33 0.72 -30.50
C ALA A 38 -0.13 0.09 -29.11
N PRO A 39 -0.14 -1.24 -28.98
CA PRO A 39 -0.07 -1.94 -27.68
C PRO A 39 1.17 -1.59 -26.86
N GLY A 40 2.32 -1.34 -27.49
CA GLY A 40 3.53 -0.89 -26.79
C GLY A 40 3.43 0.52 -26.19
N LEU A 41 2.71 1.42 -26.86
CA LEU A 41 2.42 2.75 -26.34
C LEU A 41 1.37 2.67 -25.23
N ALA A 42 0.30 1.88 -25.44
CA ALA A 42 -0.70 1.59 -24.41
C ALA A 42 -0.05 1.04 -23.13
N ALA A 43 0.89 0.10 -23.26
CA ALA A 43 1.64 -0.44 -22.13
C ALA A 43 2.48 0.62 -21.40
N SER A 44 3.08 1.57 -22.14
CA SER A 44 3.83 2.69 -21.54
C SER A 44 2.92 3.61 -20.72
N VAL A 45 1.70 3.86 -21.23
CA VAL A 45 0.70 4.67 -20.55
C VAL A 45 0.16 3.92 -19.32
N ALA A 46 -0.18 2.64 -19.48
CA ALA A 46 -0.63 1.79 -18.38
C ALA A 46 0.42 1.72 -17.27
N GLU A 47 1.70 1.56 -17.61
CA GLU A 47 2.81 1.53 -16.66
C GLU A 47 2.89 2.84 -15.87
N ARG A 48 2.74 3.98 -16.55
CA ARG A 48 2.74 5.29 -15.88
C ARG A 48 1.55 5.44 -14.94
N VAL A 49 0.36 5.06 -15.39
CA VAL A 49 -0.86 5.12 -14.56
C VAL A 49 -0.71 4.21 -13.34
N PHE A 50 -0.26 2.98 -13.54
CA PHE A 50 -0.11 1.98 -12.49
C PHE A 50 0.95 2.35 -11.46
N LEU A 51 2.06 2.97 -11.87
CA LEU A 51 3.14 3.36 -10.96
C LEU A 51 2.93 4.75 -10.32
N THR A 52 1.86 5.46 -10.65
CA THR A 52 1.56 6.78 -10.05
C THR A 52 0.42 6.62 -9.06
N ALA A 53 0.75 6.67 -7.77
CA ALA A 53 -0.22 6.62 -6.70
C ALA A 53 -1.10 7.89 -6.70
N PRO A 54 -2.41 7.77 -6.41
CA PRO A 54 -3.25 8.93 -6.23
C PRO A 54 -2.76 9.74 -5.03
N ARG A 55 -2.84 11.07 -5.13
CA ARG A 55 -2.49 11.98 -4.04
C ARG A 55 -3.70 12.82 -3.68
N HIS A 56 -4.08 12.77 -2.40
CA HIS A 56 -5.14 13.58 -1.84
C HIS A 56 -4.55 14.53 -0.79
N PRO A 57 -5.16 15.71 -0.56
CA PRO A 57 -4.83 16.54 0.60
C PRO A 57 -4.97 15.72 1.88
N ALA A 58 -4.00 15.85 2.80
CA ALA A 58 -4.10 15.21 4.10
C ALA A 58 -5.21 15.92 4.91
N PRO A 59 -6.19 15.19 5.46
CA PRO A 59 -7.10 15.75 6.45
C PRO A 59 -6.35 16.36 7.64
N GLU A 60 -6.95 17.36 8.28
CA GLU A 60 -6.34 18.04 9.44
C GLU A 60 -6.02 17.06 10.57
N HIS A 61 -6.90 16.08 10.83
CA HIS A 61 -6.69 15.10 11.89
C HIS A 61 -5.47 14.18 11.64
N GLU A 62 -5.20 13.82 10.37
CA GLU A 62 -3.99 13.06 10.00
C GLU A 62 -2.74 13.91 10.23
N THR A 63 -2.78 15.18 9.81
CA THR A 63 -1.65 16.10 9.95
C THR A 63 -1.35 16.40 11.43
N ALA A 64 -2.40 16.63 12.23
CA ALA A 64 -2.28 16.85 13.67
C ALA A 64 -1.68 15.66 14.40
N ALA A 65 -1.97 14.43 13.95
CA ALA A 65 -1.40 13.22 14.55
C ALA A 65 0.13 13.12 14.36
N LEU A 66 0.70 13.81 13.36
CA LEU A 66 2.15 13.89 13.15
C LEU A 66 2.85 14.97 14.00
N ALA A 67 2.11 15.88 14.64
CA ALA A 67 2.69 17.04 15.31
C ALA A 67 3.63 16.68 16.48
N GLY A 68 3.38 15.55 17.14
CA GLY A 68 4.22 15.04 18.23
C GLY A 68 5.41 14.19 17.79
N ALA A 69 5.62 14.01 16.48
CA ALA A 69 6.66 13.12 15.97
C ALA A 69 7.97 13.88 15.68
N ARG A 70 9.10 13.20 15.85
CA ARG A 70 10.35 13.62 15.22
C ARG A 70 10.32 13.21 13.75
N ARG A 71 10.34 14.20 12.85
CA ARG A 71 10.45 13.97 11.41
C ARG A 71 11.91 13.86 10.98
N THR A 72 12.24 12.83 10.21
CA THR A 72 13.55 12.62 9.58
C THR A 72 13.38 12.24 8.10
N ILE A 73 14.47 12.28 7.34
CA ILE A 73 14.53 11.77 5.98
C ILE A 73 15.46 10.55 5.96
N VAL A 74 14.98 9.43 5.45
CA VAL A 74 15.78 8.22 5.20
C VAL A 74 16.03 8.12 3.70
N GLN A 75 17.27 7.86 3.30
CA GLN A 75 17.63 7.68 1.90
C GLN A 75 17.41 6.23 1.46
N VAL A 76 16.61 6.04 0.41
CA VAL A 76 16.23 4.73 -0.12
C VAL A 76 16.62 4.65 -1.59
N GLY A 77 17.79 4.07 -1.88
CA GLY A 77 18.25 3.95 -3.28
C GLY A 77 18.40 5.29 -4.00
N GLY A 78 18.73 6.36 -3.26
CA GLY A 78 18.82 7.74 -3.79
C GLY A 78 17.52 8.55 -3.72
N SER A 79 16.43 7.96 -3.24
CA SER A 79 15.14 8.62 -3.02
C SER A 79 14.94 9.03 -1.56
N PRO A 80 14.66 10.31 -1.25
CA PRO A 80 14.34 10.75 0.11
C PRO A 80 12.95 10.29 0.56
N VAL A 81 12.89 9.48 1.61
CA VAL A 81 11.65 9.03 2.24
C VAL A 81 11.41 9.81 3.53
N SER A 82 10.24 10.44 3.66
CA SER A 82 9.81 11.09 4.90
C SER A 82 9.43 10.05 5.95
N VAL A 83 10.02 10.16 7.14
CA VAL A 83 9.82 9.26 8.27
C VAL A 83 9.45 10.06 9.51
N TRP A 84 8.52 9.55 10.30
CA TRP A 84 8.10 10.11 11.58
C TRP A 84 8.29 9.08 12.68
N THR A 85 8.84 9.52 13.82
CA THR A 85 9.13 8.66 14.97
C THR A 85 8.57 9.25 16.25
N TRP A 86 7.97 8.41 17.07
CA TRP A 86 7.47 8.73 18.42
C TRP A 86 8.02 7.74 19.43
N GLY A 87 8.11 8.16 20.69
CA GLY A 87 8.50 7.28 21.79
C GLY A 87 9.96 6.81 21.70
N HIS A 88 10.27 5.82 22.53
CA HIS A 88 11.60 5.23 22.68
C HIS A 88 11.41 3.74 23.00
N GLY A 89 12.40 2.90 22.65
CA GLY A 89 12.33 1.45 22.87
C GLY A 89 12.30 0.64 21.56
N PRO A 90 11.82 -0.61 21.58
CA PRO A 90 11.71 -1.47 20.39
C PRO A 90 10.91 -0.80 19.27
N VAL A 91 11.40 -0.89 18.03
CA VAL A 91 10.77 -0.23 16.87
C VAL A 91 9.55 -1.01 16.39
N VAL A 92 8.40 -0.36 16.32
CA VAL A 92 7.20 -0.84 15.63
C VAL A 92 6.95 0.01 14.40
N LEU A 93 7.01 -0.63 13.22
CA LEU A 93 6.87 0.04 11.93
C LEU A 93 5.41 -0.01 11.44
N LEU A 94 4.85 1.16 11.13
CA LEU A 94 3.54 1.32 10.50
C LEU A 94 3.72 1.51 9.00
N VAL A 95 3.06 0.67 8.19
CA VAL A 95 3.19 0.61 6.72
C VAL A 95 1.83 0.88 6.06
N HIS A 96 1.68 2.02 5.40
CA HIS A 96 0.43 2.40 4.75
C HIS A 96 0.17 1.65 3.43
N GLY A 97 -1.04 1.79 2.89
CA GLY A 97 -1.46 1.21 1.60
C GLY A 97 -1.23 2.15 0.40
N TRP A 98 -1.56 1.67 -0.81
CA TRP A 98 -1.43 2.44 -2.06
C TRP A 98 -2.27 3.72 -2.03
N GLY A 99 -1.71 4.86 -2.45
CA GLY A 99 -2.39 6.16 -2.39
C GLY A 99 -2.55 6.75 -0.99
N GLY A 100 -2.11 6.00 0.03
CA GLY A 100 -2.12 6.41 1.43
C GLY A 100 -0.92 7.22 1.87
N ARG A 101 -0.79 7.37 3.18
CA ARG A 101 0.36 8.00 3.86
C ARG A 101 0.48 7.48 5.29
N GLY A 102 1.64 7.62 5.91
CA GLY A 102 1.91 7.11 7.25
C GLY A 102 0.93 7.59 8.33
N ALA A 103 0.46 8.84 8.21
CA ALA A 103 -0.48 9.45 9.15
C ALA A 103 -1.84 8.71 9.26
N GLN A 104 -2.23 7.93 8.26
CA GLN A 104 -3.48 7.15 8.29
C GLN A 104 -3.48 6.07 9.38
N LEU A 105 -2.29 5.60 9.76
CA LEU A 105 -2.11 4.60 10.80
C LEU A 105 -1.82 5.24 12.17
N ALA A 106 -1.93 6.56 12.30
CA ALA A 106 -1.50 7.25 13.51
C ALA A 106 -2.32 6.89 14.77
N ARG A 107 -3.50 6.29 14.62
CA ARG A 107 -4.29 5.75 15.75
C ARG A 107 -3.59 4.61 16.51
N PHE A 108 -2.61 3.95 15.89
CA PHE A 108 -1.79 2.95 16.57
C PHE A 108 -0.65 3.58 17.39
N VAL A 109 -0.32 4.85 17.17
CA VAL A 109 0.85 5.50 17.78
C VAL A 109 0.72 5.57 19.29
N GLU A 110 -0.34 6.19 19.81
CA GLU A 110 -0.49 6.43 21.25
C GLU A 110 -0.48 5.13 22.07
N PRO A 111 -1.26 4.07 21.74
CA PRO A 111 -1.21 2.82 22.48
C PRO A 111 0.16 2.14 22.46
N LEU A 112 0.85 2.13 21.31
CA LEU A 112 2.16 1.49 21.17
C LEU A 112 3.26 2.27 21.91
N VAL A 113 3.22 3.60 21.87
CA VAL A 113 4.13 4.44 22.66
C VAL A 113 3.88 4.24 24.16
N ALA A 114 2.62 4.15 24.59
CA ALA A 114 2.27 3.88 25.98
C ALA A 114 2.76 2.49 26.45
N SER A 115 2.89 1.52 25.55
CA SER A 115 3.52 0.22 25.85
C SER A 115 5.05 0.23 25.82
N GLY A 116 5.69 1.39 25.67
CA GLY A 116 7.15 1.53 25.69
C GLY A 116 7.84 1.20 24.37
N CYS A 117 7.12 1.29 23.25
CA CYS A 117 7.70 1.13 21.91
C CYS A 117 8.12 2.47 21.30
N SER A 118 9.10 2.40 20.40
CA SER A 118 9.36 3.45 19.41
C SER A 118 8.47 3.19 18.21
N VAL A 119 7.54 4.08 17.90
CA VAL A 119 6.67 3.92 16.73
C VAL A 119 7.26 4.67 15.57
N VAL A 120 7.38 4.01 14.42
CA VAL A 120 7.91 4.60 13.20
C VAL A 120 6.86 4.46 12.11
N THR A 121 6.57 5.54 11.38
CA THR A 121 5.82 5.47 10.13
C THR A 121 6.56 6.24 9.06
N PHE A 122 6.27 5.96 7.81
CA PHE A 122 6.87 6.65 6.68
C PHE A 122 5.85 6.89 5.57
N ASP A 123 6.20 7.75 4.63
CA ASP A 123 5.51 7.87 3.35
C ASP A 123 6.37 7.21 2.29
N ALA A 124 5.92 6.10 1.72
CA ALA A 124 6.67 5.40 0.67
C ALA A 124 6.98 6.35 -0.51
N PRO A 125 8.04 6.10 -1.30
CA PRO A 125 8.30 6.88 -2.51
C PRO A 125 7.03 6.99 -3.35
N GLY A 126 6.69 8.18 -3.86
CA GLY A 126 5.42 8.39 -4.58
C GLY A 126 4.26 8.87 -3.71
N HIS A 127 4.35 8.79 -2.39
CA HIS A 127 3.24 9.02 -1.47
C HIS A 127 3.49 10.19 -0.52
N GLY A 128 2.39 10.76 0.00
CA GLY A 128 2.40 11.81 1.02
C GLY A 128 3.47 12.89 0.82
N ALA A 129 4.37 13.03 1.79
CA ALA A 129 5.46 14.00 1.82
C ALA A 129 6.75 13.54 1.12
N SER A 130 6.79 12.32 0.55
CA SER A 130 7.92 11.83 -0.23
C SER A 130 7.80 12.31 -1.69
N PRO A 131 8.84 12.94 -2.25
CA PRO A 131 8.71 13.78 -3.45
C PRO A 131 8.66 13.00 -4.76
N GLU A 132 8.98 11.70 -4.78
CA GLU A 132 9.04 10.93 -6.01
C GLU A 132 7.69 10.96 -6.74
N PRO A 133 7.68 11.00 -8.08
CA PRO A 133 6.43 11.04 -8.85
C PRO A 133 5.79 9.65 -9.02
N ARG A 134 6.50 8.58 -8.65
CA ARG A 134 6.10 7.20 -8.86
C ARG A 134 6.46 6.33 -7.67
N SER A 135 5.72 5.24 -7.54
CA SER A 135 5.91 4.22 -6.52
C SER A 135 5.82 2.83 -7.12
N SER A 136 6.19 1.84 -6.32
CA SER A 136 6.00 0.42 -6.59
C SER A 136 6.07 -0.33 -5.27
N ILE A 137 5.62 -1.59 -5.25
CA ILE A 137 5.76 -2.43 -4.05
C ILE A 137 7.23 -2.65 -3.69
N VAL A 138 8.10 -2.72 -4.70
CA VAL A 138 9.55 -2.75 -4.50
C VAL A 138 10.03 -1.48 -3.79
N ALA A 139 9.45 -0.32 -4.08
CA ALA A 139 9.77 0.93 -3.38
C ALA A 139 9.31 0.92 -1.91
N PHE A 140 8.18 0.28 -1.59
CA PHE A 140 7.78 0.03 -0.20
C PHE A 140 8.75 -0.92 0.50
N LEU A 141 9.08 -2.05 -0.14
CA LEU A 141 10.01 -3.05 0.39
C LEU A 141 11.38 -2.43 0.69
N THR A 142 11.97 -1.70 -0.26
CA THR A 142 13.27 -1.06 -0.06
C THR A 142 13.22 0.02 1.01
N ALA A 143 12.10 0.75 1.14
CA ALA A 143 11.91 1.72 2.22
C ALA A 143 11.85 1.04 3.60
N ILE A 144 11.09 -0.06 3.74
CA ILE A 144 11.02 -0.85 4.97
C ILE A 144 12.42 -1.31 5.39
N GLN A 145 13.17 -1.90 4.45
CA GLN A 145 14.52 -2.39 4.71
C GLN A 145 15.52 -1.26 5.02
N ALA A 146 15.37 -0.09 4.38
CA ALA A 146 16.22 1.06 4.67
C ALA A 146 15.94 1.67 6.05
N ILE A 147 14.67 1.73 6.45
CA ILE A 147 14.25 2.17 7.78
C ILE A 147 14.81 1.23 8.86
N ASP A 148 14.67 -0.08 8.68
CA ASP A 148 15.25 -1.09 9.57
C ASP A 148 16.76 -0.91 9.76
N ARG A 149 17.51 -0.71 8.67
CA ARG A 149 18.96 -0.45 8.75
C ARG A 149 19.32 0.89 9.40
N THR A 150 18.50 1.92 9.21
CA THR A 150 18.85 3.30 9.59
C THR A 150 18.41 3.64 11.01
N LEU A 151 17.21 3.22 11.41
CA LEU A 151 16.61 3.57 12.70
C LEU A 151 16.73 2.47 13.75
N GLY A 152 17.23 1.30 13.35
CA GLY A 152 17.40 0.14 14.21
C GLY A 152 16.41 -0.97 13.88
N PRO A 153 16.66 -2.18 14.42
CA PRO A 153 15.94 -3.37 14.04
C PRO A 153 14.44 -3.22 14.33
N VAL A 154 13.63 -3.38 13.30
CA VAL A 154 12.17 -3.40 13.42
C VAL A 154 11.77 -4.66 14.18
N ARG A 155 11.09 -4.46 15.31
CA ARG A 155 10.62 -5.53 16.20
C ARG A 155 9.14 -5.83 16.04
N GLY A 156 8.34 -4.90 15.52
CA GLY A 156 6.95 -5.13 15.18
C GLY A 156 6.56 -4.46 13.87
N VAL A 157 5.57 -5.01 13.17
CA VAL A 157 5.03 -4.41 11.94
C VAL A 157 3.51 -4.34 12.01
N VAL A 158 2.94 -3.19 11.67
CA VAL A 158 1.51 -3.03 11.36
C VAL A 158 1.41 -2.52 9.94
N ALA A 159 0.81 -3.31 9.04
CA ALA A 159 0.74 -2.96 7.63
C ALA A 159 -0.70 -3.01 7.11
N HIS A 160 -1.00 -2.14 6.15
CA HIS A 160 -2.33 -2.00 5.56
C HIS A 160 -2.32 -2.24 4.05
N SER A 161 -3.33 -2.97 3.53
CA SER A 161 -3.57 -3.18 2.10
C SER A 161 -2.29 -3.58 1.36
N ILE A 162 -1.89 -2.89 0.30
CA ILE A 162 -0.67 -3.20 -0.47
C ILE A 162 0.61 -3.21 0.38
N GLY A 163 0.63 -2.44 1.48
CA GLY A 163 1.76 -2.39 2.41
C GLY A 163 2.00 -3.73 3.08
N THR A 164 0.97 -4.57 3.22
CA THR A 164 1.08 -5.93 3.76
C THR A 164 1.91 -6.83 2.84
N VAL A 165 1.81 -6.67 1.52
CA VAL A 165 2.61 -7.45 0.55
C VAL A 165 4.09 -7.08 0.66
N ALA A 166 4.40 -5.78 0.75
CA ALA A 166 5.77 -5.33 0.95
C ALA A 166 6.35 -5.78 2.31
N ALA A 167 5.55 -5.68 3.38
CA ALA A 167 5.93 -6.14 4.70
C ALA A 167 6.14 -7.66 4.75
N ALA A 168 5.22 -8.45 4.17
CA ALA A 168 5.32 -9.90 4.10
C ALA A 168 6.59 -10.31 3.34
N ARG A 169 6.90 -9.63 2.24
CA ARG A 169 8.13 -9.85 1.49
C ARG A 169 9.36 -9.52 2.33
N ALA A 170 9.39 -8.39 3.03
CA ALA A 170 10.49 -8.02 3.92
C ALA A 170 10.72 -9.06 5.02
N LEU A 171 9.65 -9.56 5.65
CA LEU A 171 9.70 -10.63 6.64
C LEU A 171 10.26 -11.93 6.05
N SER A 172 9.81 -12.30 4.84
CA SER A 172 10.34 -13.49 4.14
C SER A 172 11.83 -13.36 3.77
N GLU A 173 12.31 -12.13 3.59
CA GLU A 173 13.72 -11.80 3.30
C GLU A 173 14.57 -11.58 4.57
N GLY A 174 14.02 -11.84 5.76
CA GLY A 174 14.76 -11.82 7.02
C GLY A 174 14.61 -10.56 7.86
N LEU A 175 13.61 -9.70 7.61
CA LEU A 175 13.25 -8.64 8.55
C LEU A 175 12.89 -9.28 9.91
N GLY A 176 13.68 -8.96 10.94
CA GLY A 176 13.66 -9.64 12.24
C GLY A 176 12.56 -9.19 13.19
N ALA A 177 11.31 -9.08 12.72
CA ALA A 177 10.18 -8.69 13.55
C ALA A 177 9.68 -9.85 14.42
N ASP A 178 9.32 -9.54 15.68
CA ASP A 178 8.77 -10.45 16.68
C ASP A 178 7.29 -10.74 16.46
N ALA A 179 6.55 -9.80 15.87
CA ALA A 179 5.14 -9.95 15.52
C ALA A 179 4.75 -9.01 14.36
N ALA A 180 3.72 -9.40 13.61
CA ALA A 180 3.13 -8.59 12.56
C ALA A 180 1.59 -8.56 12.65
N VAL A 181 1.01 -7.44 12.24
CA VAL A 181 -0.44 -7.26 12.07
C VAL A 181 -0.70 -6.75 10.66
N PHE A 182 -1.47 -7.50 9.88
CA PHE A 182 -1.89 -7.11 8.54
C PHE A 182 -3.37 -6.77 8.50
N ILE A 183 -3.68 -5.58 8.01
CA ILE A 183 -5.03 -5.04 7.90
C ILE A 183 -5.38 -4.98 6.42
N ALA A 184 -6.49 -5.62 6.06
CA ALA A 184 -7.00 -5.69 4.71
C ALA A 184 -5.97 -6.18 3.66
N PRO A 185 -5.19 -7.26 3.88
CA PRO A 185 -4.22 -7.71 2.89
C PRO A 185 -4.92 -8.16 1.59
N PRO A 186 -4.46 -7.75 0.40
CA PRO A 186 -5.08 -8.19 -0.85
C PRO A 186 -4.83 -9.69 -1.06
N ALA A 187 -5.89 -10.43 -1.41
CA ALA A 187 -5.80 -11.87 -1.64
C ALA A 187 -5.01 -12.23 -2.90
N ASP A 188 -5.18 -11.45 -3.98
CA ASP A 188 -4.41 -11.59 -5.22
C ASP A 188 -4.17 -10.22 -5.87
N LEU A 189 -3.04 -9.62 -5.51
CA LEU A 189 -2.61 -8.32 -6.00
C LEU A 189 -2.49 -8.28 -7.54
N VAL A 190 -2.00 -9.35 -8.16
CA VAL A 190 -1.78 -9.41 -9.60
C VAL A 190 -3.12 -9.36 -10.31
N LEU A 191 -4.09 -10.13 -9.83
CA LEU A 191 -5.45 -10.12 -10.34
C LEU A 191 -6.09 -8.74 -10.16
N GLN A 192 -5.99 -8.13 -8.97
CA GLN A 192 -6.55 -6.80 -8.71
C GLN A 192 -5.96 -5.74 -9.65
N ALA A 193 -4.64 -5.75 -9.86
CA ALA A 193 -3.97 -4.84 -10.79
C ALA A 193 -4.50 -4.99 -12.23
N HIS A 194 -4.64 -6.23 -12.72
CA HIS A 194 -5.20 -6.49 -14.05
C HIS A 194 -6.67 -6.06 -14.15
N THR A 195 -7.48 -6.31 -13.13
CA THR A 195 -8.89 -5.92 -13.07
C THR A 195 -9.06 -4.40 -13.14
N ILE A 196 -8.27 -3.63 -12.38
CA ILE A 196 -8.31 -2.16 -12.40
C ILE A 196 -7.94 -1.63 -13.80
N LEU A 197 -6.86 -2.16 -14.40
CA LEU A 197 -6.43 -1.72 -15.73
C LEU A 197 -7.43 -2.11 -16.82
N GLU A 198 -8.06 -3.27 -16.68
CA GLU A 198 -9.17 -3.68 -17.55
C GLU A 198 -10.35 -2.74 -17.42
N ALA A 199 -10.70 -2.35 -16.19
CA ALA A 199 -11.76 -1.40 -15.88
C ALA A 199 -11.47 -0.01 -16.49
N LEU A 200 -10.20 0.37 -16.60
CA LEU A 200 -9.74 1.56 -17.33
C LEU A 200 -9.72 1.40 -18.86
N GLY A 201 -9.93 0.20 -19.40
CA GLY A 201 -10.00 -0.05 -20.85
C GLY A 201 -8.70 -0.53 -21.50
N PHE A 202 -7.65 -0.77 -20.72
CA PHE A 202 -6.44 -1.41 -21.24
C PHE A 202 -6.74 -2.87 -21.57
N ARG A 203 -6.51 -3.29 -22.82
CA ARG A 203 -6.73 -4.67 -23.26
C ARG A 203 -5.61 -5.59 -22.79
N ARG A 204 -5.89 -6.90 -22.75
CA ARG A 204 -4.97 -7.95 -22.27
C ARG A 204 -3.53 -7.76 -22.74
N ARG A 205 -3.29 -7.60 -24.05
CA ARG A 205 -1.93 -7.46 -24.61
C ARG A 205 -1.18 -6.23 -24.06
N ALA A 206 -1.87 -5.10 -23.86
CA ALA A 206 -1.26 -3.91 -23.29
C ALA A 206 -0.89 -4.11 -21.81
N ARG A 207 -1.72 -4.85 -21.05
CA ARG A 207 -1.46 -5.16 -19.64
C ARG A 207 -0.31 -6.17 -19.47
N GLU A 208 -0.23 -7.19 -20.32
CA GLU A 208 0.91 -8.14 -20.36
C GLU A 208 2.23 -7.39 -20.64
N LEU A 209 2.25 -6.56 -21.68
CA LEU A 209 3.42 -5.73 -22.01
C LEU A 209 3.79 -4.74 -20.91
N MET A 210 2.79 -4.19 -20.21
CA MET A 210 3.02 -3.32 -19.06
C MET A 210 3.71 -4.10 -17.93
N GLN A 211 3.20 -5.29 -17.60
CA GLN A 211 3.80 -6.15 -16.58
C GLN A 211 5.26 -6.47 -16.93
N GLU A 212 5.54 -6.94 -18.15
CA GLU A 212 6.92 -7.22 -18.63
C GLU A 212 7.86 -6.00 -18.52
N ARG A 213 7.33 -4.77 -18.69
CA ARG A 213 8.11 -3.54 -18.54
C ARG A 213 8.41 -3.22 -17.09
N ILE A 214 7.42 -3.37 -16.21
CA ILE A 214 7.58 -3.13 -14.77
C ILE A 214 8.56 -4.14 -14.19
N GLU A 215 8.41 -5.43 -14.52
CA GLU A 215 9.31 -6.48 -14.06
C GLU A 215 10.76 -6.22 -14.47
N ARG A 216 10.99 -5.84 -15.74
CA ARG A 216 12.34 -5.46 -16.21
C ARG A 216 12.88 -4.22 -15.53
N ARG A 217 12.04 -3.21 -15.26
CA ARG A 217 12.44 -1.96 -14.61
C ARG A 217 12.83 -2.18 -13.14
N LEU A 218 12.07 -3.02 -12.45
CA LEU A 218 12.21 -3.24 -11.01
C LEU A 218 13.09 -4.44 -10.68
N GLY A 219 13.43 -5.27 -11.66
CA GLY A 219 14.22 -6.50 -11.48
C GLY A 219 13.49 -7.58 -10.67
N LEU A 220 12.17 -7.50 -10.56
CA LEU A 220 11.36 -8.40 -9.74
C LEU A 220 10.13 -8.85 -10.53
N ALA A 221 9.97 -10.16 -10.68
CA ALA A 221 8.78 -10.76 -11.28
C ALA A 221 7.55 -10.54 -10.39
N TRP A 222 6.37 -10.35 -10.98
CA TRP A 222 5.13 -10.20 -10.21
C TRP A 222 4.82 -11.45 -9.38
N SER A 223 5.20 -12.64 -9.85
CA SER A 223 5.08 -13.89 -9.09
C SER A 223 5.88 -13.88 -7.79
N ALA A 224 6.95 -13.09 -7.69
CA ALA A 224 7.72 -12.94 -6.45
C ALA A 224 7.01 -12.07 -5.41
N LEU A 225 5.98 -11.32 -5.81
CA LEU A 225 5.10 -10.56 -4.92
C LEU A 225 3.88 -11.38 -4.46
N ASP A 226 3.65 -12.55 -5.05
CA ASP A 226 2.59 -13.46 -4.61
C ASP A 226 2.90 -14.04 -3.24
N VAL A 227 2.18 -13.55 -2.23
CA VAL A 227 2.33 -13.93 -0.82
C VAL A 227 2.20 -15.44 -0.64
N ARG A 228 1.37 -16.13 -1.44
CA ARG A 228 1.16 -17.58 -1.35
C ARG A 228 2.46 -18.37 -1.57
N GLY A 229 3.37 -17.83 -2.39
CA GLY A 229 4.64 -18.46 -2.71
C GLY A 229 5.67 -18.45 -1.58
N TYR A 230 5.59 -17.49 -0.65
CA TYR A 230 6.58 -17.34 0.43
C TYR A 230 6.01 -17.32 1.84
N ALA A 231 4.68 -17.19 2.00
CA ALA A 231 4.01 -17.26 3.29
C ALA A 231 4.34 -18.54 4.09
N PRO A 232 4.45 -19.75 3.50
CA PRO A 232 4.81 -20.95 4.27
C PRO A 232 6.20 -20.89 4.93
N ALA A 233 7.10 -20.06 4.42
CA ALA A 233 8.44 -19.88 4.99
C ALA A 233 8.48 -18.79 6.08
N MET A 234 7.43 -17.98 6.21
CA MET A 234 7.35 -16.94 7.23
C MET A 234 7.14 -17.57 8.61
N ARG A 235 7.95 -17.16 9.59
CA ARG A 235 7.90 -17.65 10.97
C ARG A 235 7.38 -16.63 11.97
N THR A 236 7.27 -15.36 11.56
CA THR A 236 6.79 -14.28 12.40
C THR A 236 5.32 -14.52 12.76
N PRO A 237 4.95 -14.52 14.06
CA PRO A 237 3.56 -14.50 14.48
C PRO A 237 2.77 -13.38 13.79
N LEU A 238 1.67 -13.74 13.13
CA LEU A 238 0.90 -12.84 12.28
C LEU A 238 -0.57 -12.83 12.68
N LEU A 239 -1.10 -11.63 12.96
CA LEU A 239 -2.54 -11.37 13.03
C LEU A 239 -3.00 -10.78 11.70
N VAL A 240 -4.03 -11.37 11.09
CA VAL A 240 -4.69 -10.83 9.90
C VAL A 240 -6.08 -10.34 10.28
N VAL A 241 -6.39 -9.10 9.93
CA VAL A 241 -7.70 -8.47 10.12
C VAL A 241 -8.22 -8.09 8.73
N HIS A 242 -9.35 -8.66 8.33
CA HIS A 242 -10.05 -8.35 7.08
C HIS A 242 -11.51 -8.07 7.38
N ASP A 243 -12.09 -7.08 6.73
CA ASP A 243 -13.54 -6.85 6.81
C ASP A 243 -14.27 -7.96 6.04
N ARG A 244 -15.40 -8.43 6.56
CA ARG A 244 -16.20 -9.47 5.89
C ARG A 244 -16.88 -8.96 4.63
N ASP A 245 -17.17 -7.66 4.61
CA ASP A 245 -17.85 -6.99 3.51
C ASP A 245 -16.86 -6.23 2.61
N ASP A 246 -15.54 -6.46 2.78
CA ASP A 246 -14.56 -5.95 1.83
C ASP A 246 -14.82 -6.56 0.46
N ALA A 247 -14.97 -5.70 -0.54
CA ALA A 247 -15.23 -6.12 -1.92
C ALA A 247 -13.94 -6.61 -2.62
N GLU A 248 -12.79 -6.49 -1.95
CA GLU A 248 -11.45 -6.88 -2.40
C GLU A 248 -10.78 -7.98 -1.55
#